data_AF-A0A7W0W916-F1
#
_entry.id   AF-A0A7W0W916-F1
#
_cell.length_a   1.000
_cell.length_b   1.000
_cell.length_c   1.000
_cell.angle_alpha   90.00
_cell.angle_beta   90.00
_cell.angle_gamma   90.00
#
_symmetry.space_group_name_H-M   'P 1'
#
loop_
_entity.id
_entity.type
_entity.pdbx_description
1 polymer ?
#
loop_
_entity_poly.entity_id
_entity_poly.type
_entity_poly.pdbx_seq_one_letter_code
_entity_poly.pdbx_strand_id
1 'polypeptide(L)'
;VQLATVHRSPYWELVATRQQRATAAALAARAAGLELPDVADFVAGRAVTWDITGAYLRRWGALEGIPDITPAEAGRRLAGLARRADLVHYECYLPDFVGHGRIEETGERVLELIDGLLGGILGHLDPADSLLVVSDHGNIEEPGHSRHTLNPVPLLVVGPAAPYAGFARDLSDVAQIILQALAGLSPASTM
;
A
#
# COMPACT_ATOMS: atom_id res chain seq x y z
N VAL A 1 9.50 3.64 11.16
CA VAL A 1 8.87 3.42 9.84
C VAL A 1 9.13 1.99 9.39
N GLN A 2 8.10 1.27 8.96
CA GLN A 2 8.19 -0.08 8.42
C GLN A 2 7.52 -0.13 7.04
N LEU A 3 8.22 -0.65 6.05
CA LEU A 3 7.63 -1.05 4.78
C LEU A 3 6.93 -2.38 5.00
N ALA A 4 5.76 -2.57 4.41
CA ALA A 4 4.95 -3.78 4.55
C ALA A 4 4.66 -4.46 3.21
N THR A 5 5.10 -3.90 2.08
CA THR A 5 4.97 -4.54 0.77
C THR A 5 6.09 -5.54 0.54
N VAL A 6 5.75 -6.77 0.13
CA VAL A 6 6.72 -7.80 -0.25
C VAL A 6 7.41 -7.45 -1.56
N HIS A 7 8.74 -7.57 -1.58
CA HIS A 7 9.59 -7.39 -2.74
C HIS A 7 10.25 -8.71 -3.13
N ARG A 8 10.40 -8.95 -4.43
CA ARG A 8 11.08 -10.16 -4.94
C ARG A 8 12.58 -10.11 -4.62
N SER A 9 13.17 -11.22 -4.20
CA SER A 9 14.62 -11.36 -4.09
C SER A 9 15.20 -11.92 -5.41
N PRO A 10 16.33 -11.40 -5.94
CA PRO A 10 17.13 -10.27 -5.46
C PRO A 10 16.69 -8.91 -6.06
N TYR A 11 15.91 -8.11 -5.32
CA TYR A 11 15.31 -6.86 -5.83
C TYR A 11 16.32 -5.88 -6.44
N TRP A 12 17.36 -5.54 -5.69
CA TRP A 12 18.33 -4.51 -6.10
C TRP A 12 19.23 -4.94 -7.26
N GLU A 13 19.51 -6.23 -7.40
CA GLU A 13 20.22 -6.78 -8.55
C GLU A 13 19.39 -6.64 -9.82
N LEU A 14 18.09 -6.92 -9.72
CA LEU A 14 17.16 -6.80 -10.85
C LEU A 14 16.97 -5.34 -11.28
N VAL A 15 17.01 -4.41 -10.32
CA VAL A 15 17.08 -2.97 -10.61
C VAL A 15 18.40 -2.59 -11.27
N ALA A 16 19.54 -3.04 -10.74
CA ALA A 16 20.86 -2.72 -11.28
C ALA A 16 21.07 -3.26 -12.71
N THR A 17 20.52 -4.43 -13.00
CA THR A 17 20.56 -5.08 -14.32
C THR A 17 19.44 -4.63 -15.26
N ARG A 18 18.62 -3.65 -14.86
CA ARG A 18 17.48 -3.09 -15.63
C ARG A 18 16.39 -4.12 -15.99
N GLN A 19 16.32 -5.22 -15.26
CA GLN A 19 15.24 -6.21 -15.38
C GLN A 19 13.96 -5.79 -14.64
N GLN A 20 14.04 -4.78 -13.79
CA GLN A 20 12.92 -4.15 -13.10
C GLN A 20 13.23 -2.67 -12.81
N ARG A 21 12.19 -1.84 -12.72
CA ARG A 21 12.31 -0.47 -12.19
C ARG A 21 12.10 -0.47 -10.68
N ALA A 22 12.87 0.33 -9.97
CA ALA A 22 12.63 0.55 -8.55
C ALA A 22 11.36 1.39 -8.36
N THR A 23 10.55 1.05 -7.37
CA THR A 23 9.40 1.88 -6.97
C THR A 23 9.88 3.09 -6.17
N ALA A 24 9.05 4.13 -6.10
CA ALA A 24 9.36 5.31 -5.29
C ALA A 24 9.57 4.93 -3.83
N ALA A 25 8.70 4.06 -3.28
CA ALA A 25 8.82 3.57 -1.91
C ALA A 25 10.12 2.77 -1.68
N ALA A 26 10.51 1.90 -2.61
CA ALA A 26 11.75 1.13 -2.48
C ALA A 26 13.00 2.03 -2.53
N LEU A 27 13.02 3.05 -3.41
CA LEU A 27 14.10 4.03 -3.46
C LEU A 27 14.17 4.86 -2.17
N ALA A 28 13.03 5.32 -1.66
CA ALA A 28 12.96 6.06 -0.41
C ALA A 28 13.44 5.21 0.78
N ALA A 29 13.00 3.96 0.86
CA ALA A 29 13.45 3.00 1.86
C ALA A 29 14.97 2.82 1.81
N ARG A 30 15.55 2.60 0.62
CA ARG A 30 17.00 2.50 0.44
C ARG A 30 17.74 3.75 0.88
N ALA A 31 17.24 4.94 0.52
CA ALA A 31 17.85 6.21 0.92
C ALA A 31 17.82 6.40 2.45
N ALA A 32 16.79 5.88 3.11
CA ALA A 32 16.63 5.89 4.56
C ALA A 32 17.34 4.72 5.28
N GLY A 33 18.03 3.82 4.56
CA GLY A 33 18.68 2.64 5.14
C GLY A 33 17.70 1.58 5.67
N LEU A 34 16.45 1.58 5.20
CA LEU A 34 15.43 0.60 5.55
C LEU A 34 15.54 -0.65 4.68
N GLU A 35 15.27 -1.81 5.27
CA GLU A 35 15.18 -3.08 4.56
C GLU A 35 13.84 -3.20 3.81
N LEU A 36 13.87 -3.88 2.66
CA LEU A 36 12.66 -4.20 1.90
C LEU A 36 12.14 -5.56 2.36
N PRO A 37 10.86 -5.67 2.78
CA PRO A 37 10.30 -6.95 3.17
C PRO A 37 10.30 -7.94 2.03
N ASP A 38 10.50 -9.22 2.35
CA ASP A 38 10.55 -10.29 1.37
C ASP A 38 9.51 -11.40 1.63
N VAL A 39 9.68 -12.54 0.96
CA VAL A 39 8.80 -13.71 1.12
C VAL A 39 8.83 -14.26 2.55
N ALA A 40 9.98 -14.23 3.24
CA ALA A 40 10.07 -14.69 4.62
C ALA A 40 9.26 -13.78 5.55
N ASP A 41 9.20 -12.47 5.28
CA ASP A 41 8.34 -11.55 6.01
C ASP A 41 6.86 -11.80 5.75
N PHE A 42 6.47 -12.15 4.52
CA PHE A 42 5.10 -12.58 4.23
C PHE A 42 4.69 -13.82 5.02
N VAL A 43 5.56 -14.85 5.03
CA VAL A 43 5.32 -16.10 5.77
C VAL A 43 5.20 -15.82 7.27
N ALA A 44 6.03 -14.92 7.80
CA ALA A 44 6.00 -14.54 9.21
C ALA A 44 4.87 -13.56 9.57
N GLY A 45 4.03 -13.14 8.62
CA GLY A 45 2.96 -12.18 8.85
C GLY A 45 3.45 -10.75 9.13
N ARG A 46 4.69 -10.43 8.73
CA ARG A 46 5.31 -9.10 8.87
C ARG A 46 5.23 -8.24 7.61
N ALA A 47 4.71 -8.80 6.52
CA ALA A 47 4.47 -8.11 5.26
C ALA A 47 3.24 -8.71 4.56
N VAL A 48 2.73 -7.95 3.59
CA VAL A 48 1.64 -8.30 2.68
C VAL A 48 2.14 -8.12 1.26
N THR A 49 1.74 -9.00 0.36
CA THR A 49 2.11 -8.90 -1.05
C THR A 49 1.33 -7.78 -1.73
N TRP A 50 1.88 -7.17 -2.78
CA TRP A 50 1.25 -6.04 -3.50
C TRP A 50 -0.13 -6.40 -4.11
N ASP A 51 -0.43 -7.69 -4.25
CA ASP A 51 -1.70 -8.23 -4.70
C ASP A 51 -2.65 -8.62 -3.55
N ILE A 52 -2.36 -8.16 -2.33
CA ILE A 52 -3.13 -8.35 -1.09
C ILE A 52 -3.07 -9.79 -0.55
N THR A 53 -3.24 -10.79 -1.41
CA THR A 53 -3.53 -12.18 -1.02
C THR A 53 -2.35 -13.13 -1.21
N GLY A 54 -1.40 -12.77 -2.09
CA GLY A 54 -0.28 -13.63 -2.51
C GLY A 54 -0.59 -14.50 -3.72
N ALA A 55 -1.82 -14.47 -4.23
CA ALA A 55 -2.29 -15.30 -5.33
C ALA A 55 -1.45 -15.15 -6.61
N TYR A 56 -1.07 -13.92 -6.99
CA TYR A 56 -0.25 -13.64 -8.17
C TYR A 56 1.20 -14.04 -7.97
N LEU A 57 1.80 -13.75 -6.81
CA LEU A 57 3.17 -14.18 -6.53
C LEU A 57 3.26 -15.72 -6.51
N ARG A 58 2.23 -16.39 -5.99
CA ARG A 58 2.14 -17.86 -6.06
C ARG A 58 1.98 -18.35 -7.50
N ARG A 59 1.08 -17.76 -8.30
CA ARG A 59 0.90 -18.09 -9.73
C ARG A 59 2.19 -17.90 -10.53
N TRP A 60 3.04 -16.97 -10.13
CA TRP A 60 4.35 -16.71 -10.74
C TRP A 60 5.51 -17.47 -10.09
N GLY A 61 5.23 -18.38 -9.15
CA GLY A 61 6.21 -19.27 -8.53
C GLY A 61 7.01 -18.69 -7.36
N ALA A 62 6.80 -17.42 -6.99
CA ALA A 62 7.54 -16.77 -5.90
C ALA A 62 7.06 -17.20 -4.49
N LEU A 63 5.85 -17.74 -4.38
CA LEU A 63 5.26 -18.26 -3.14
C LEU A 63 4.92 -19.75 -3.24
N GLU A 64 5.72 -20.54 -3.95
CA GLU A 64 5.47 -21.97 -4.10
C GLU A 64 5.34 -22.69 -2.73
N GLY A 65 4.27 -23.47 -2.58
CA GLY A 65 3.97 -24.18 -1.33
C GLY A 65 3.43 -23.31 -0.19
N ILE A 66 3.33 -21.98 -0.38
CA ILE A 66 2.78 -21.05 0.61
C ILE A 66 1.32 -20.75 0.22
N PRO A 67 0.34 -20.95 1.13
CA PRO A 67 -1.06 -20.66 0.84
C PRO A 67 -1.31 -19.15 0.74
N ASP A 68 -2.33 -18.77 -0.05
CA ASP A 68 -2.81 -17.39 -0.07
C ASP A 68 -3.48 -17.04 1.26
N ILE A 69 -3.58 -15.75 1.53
CA ILE A 69 -4.38 -15.20 2.62
C ILE A 69 -5.63 -14.51 2.10
N THR A 70 -6.62 -14.34 2.98
CA THR A 70 -7.80 -13.53 2.64
C THR A 70 -7.45 -12.03 2.70
N PRO A 71 -8.19 -11.15 2.00
CA PRO A 71 -8.01 -9.71 2.16
C PRO A 71 -8.16 -9.23 3.61
N ALA A 72 -9.13 -9.79 4.34
CA ALA A 72 -9.33 -9.48 5.76
C ALA A 72 -8.11 -9.89 6.62
N GLU A 73 -7.50 -11.04 6.32
CA GLU A 73 -6.24 -11.47 6.96
C GLU A 73 -5.10 -10.51 6.66
N ALA A 74 -4.95 -10.09 5.40
CA ALA A 74 -3.95 -9.10 5.02
C ALA A 74 -4.14 -7.78 5.77
N GLY A 75 -5.38 -7.32 5.90
CA GLY A 75 -5.71 -6.11 6.64
C GLY A 75 -5.40 -6.24 8.14
N ARG A 76 -5.72 -7.38 8.75
CA ARG A 76 -5.36 -7.69 10.14
C ARG A 76 -3.85 -7.65 10.35
N ARG A 77 -3.06 -8.20 9.41
CA ARG A 77 -1.59 -8.16 9.48
C ARG A 77 -1.08 -6.73 9.46
N LEU A 78 -1.56 -5.89 8.53
CA LEU A 78 -1.17 -4.48 8.45
C LEU A 78 -1.50 -3.70 9.72
N ALA A 79 -2.71 -3.85 10.26
CA ALA A 79 -3.08 -3.25 11.55
C ALA A 79 -2.16 -3.74 12.69
N GLY A 80 -1.79 -5.02 12.69
CA GLY A 80 -0.86 -5.56 13.67
C GLY A 80 0.57 -5.02 13.59
N LEU A 81 1.00 -4.54 12.42
CA LEU A 81 2.29 -3.88 12.24
C LEU A 81 2.30 -2.47 12.83
N ALA A 82 1.16 -1.77 12.86
CA ALA A 82 1.06 -0.42 13.44
C ALA A 82 1.45 -0.40 14.93
N ARG A 83 1.22 -1.50 15.66
CA ARG A 83 1.68 -1.65 17.05
C ARG A 83 3.20 -1.71 17.24
N ARG A 84 3.96 -1.87 16.17
CA ARG A 84 5.43 -2.10 16.20
C ARG A 84 6.22 -0.99 15.52
N ALA A 85 5.54 -0.06 14.86
CA ALA A 85 6.18 1.00 14.10
C ALA A 85 5.30 2.25 14.10
N ASP A 86 5.90 3.44 14.19
CA ASP A 86 5.17 4.70 14.15
C ASP A 86 4.48 4.95 12.80
N LEU A 87 4.97 4.31 11.73
CA LEU A 87 4.39 4.39 10.39
C LEU A 87 4.60 3.06 9.67
N VAL A 88 3.51 2.51 9.13
CA VAL A 88 3.51 1.36 8.23
C VAL A 88 3.14 1.85 6.83
N HIS A 89 3.98 1.54 5.84
CA HIS A 89 3.73 1.88 4.43
C HIS A 89 3.50 0.62 3.60
N TYR A 90 2.36 0.54 2.94
CA TYR A 90 1.97 -0.56 2.05
C TYR A 90 1.49 -0.02 0.72
N GLU A 91 1.81 -0.73 -0.37
CA GLU A 91 1.42 -0.39 -1.73
C GLU A 91 0.65 -1.56 -2.34
N CYS A 92 -0.47 -1.26 -3.01
CA CYS A 92 -1.22 -2.23 -3.80
C CYS A 92 -1.10 -1.87 -5.29
N TYR A 93 -0.64 -2.81 -6.11
CA TYR A 93 -0.46 -2.57 -7.55
C TYR A 93 -1.60 -3.12 -8.41
N LEU A 94 -2.62 -3.75 -7.80
CA LEU A 94 -3.71 -4.38 -8.52
C LEU A 94 -4.47 -3.43 -9.45
N PRO A 95 -4.88 -2.21 -9.02
CA PRO A 95 -5.58 -1.30 -9.92
C PRO A 95 -4.77 -1.02 -11.18
N ASP A 96 -3.51 -0.63 -11.02
CA ASP A 96 -2.66 -0.31 -12.18
C ASP A 96 -2.43 -1.52 -13.09
N PHE A 97 -2.20 -2.71 -12.51
CA PHE A 97 -1.95 -3.92 -13.30
C PHE A 97 -3.17 -4.34 -14.12
N VAL A 98 -4.38 -4.21 -13.56
CA VAL A 98 -5.63 -4.45 -14.29
C VAL A 98 -5.84 -3.40 -15.37
N GLY A 99 -5.65 -2.13 -15.05
CA GLY A 99 -5.83 -1.04 -16.01
C GLY A 99 -4.89 -1.13 -17.22
N HIS A 100 -3.66 -1.60 -17.02
CA HIS A 100 -2.72 -1.90 -18.11
C HIS A 100 -2.98 -3.23 -18.84
N GLY A 101 -3.94 -4.04 -18.39
CA GLY A 101 -4.20 -5.38 -18.93
C GLY A 101 -3.04 -6.36 -18.71
N ARG A 102 -2.23 -6.18 -17.66
CA ARG A 102 -1.08 -7.04 -17.35
C ARG A 102 -1.46 -8.33 -16.63
N ILE A 103 -2.64 -8.35 -16.05
CA ILE A 103 -3.21 -9.50 -15.35
C ILE A 103 -4.65 -9.71 -15.79
N GLU A 104 -5.07 -10.97 -15.78
CA GLU A 104 -6.45 -11.36 -16.05
C GLU A 104 -7.27 -11.22 -14.75
N GLU A 105 -7.70 -10.00 -14.45
CA GLU A 105 -8.59 -9.69 -13.32
C GLU A 105 -9.54 -8.55 -13.70
N THR A 106 -10.68 -8.48 -13.04
CA THR A 106 -11.68 -7.42 -13.28
C THR A 106 -11.50 -6.25 -12.32
N GLY A 107 -11.87 -5.04 -12.75
CA GLY A 107 -11.84 -3.86 -11.87
C GLY A 107 -12.72 -4.04 -10.64
N GLU A 108 -13.90 -4.66 -10.81
CA GLU A 108 -14.82 -4.99 -9.73
C GLU A 108 -14.17 -5.90 -8.69
N ARG A 109 -13.50 -6.98 -9.14
CA ARG A 109 -12.82 -7.90 -8.24
C ARG A 109 -11.67 -7.25 -7.49
N VAL A 110 -10.93 -6.35 -8.15
CA VAL A 110 -9.89 -5.54 -7.47
C VAL A 110 -10.50 -4.68 -6.37
N LEU A 111 -11.65 -4.04 -6.62
CA LEU A 111 -12.33 -3.23 -5.62
C LEU A 111 -12.81 -4.09 -4.43
N GLU A 112 -13.31 -5.31 -4.66
CA GLU A 112 -13.65 -6.24 -3.58
C GLU A 112 -12.44 -6.67 -2.74
N LEU A 113 -11.28 -6.88 -3.38
CA LEU A 113 -10.04 -7.21 -2.68
C LEU A 113 -9.58 -6.03 -1.80
N ILE A 114 -9.65 -4.80 -2.32
CA ILE A 114 -9.32 -3.59 -1.58
C ILE A 114 -10.32 -3.38 -0.43
N ASP A 115 -11.62 -3.53 -0.66
CA ASP A 115 -12.65 -3.40 0.36
C ASP A 115 -12.43 -4.40 1.51
N GLY A 116 -12.18 -5.67 1.19
CA GLY A 116 -11.88 -6.69 2.19
C GLY A 116 -10.58 -6.41 2.96
N LEU A 117 -9.55 -5.85 2.32
CA LEU A 117 -8.34 -5.38 2.97
C LEU A 117 -8.66 -4.26 3.97
N LEU A 118 -9.36 -3.22 3.52
CA LEU A 118 -9.73 -2.07 4.35
C LEU A 118 -10.60 -2.50 5.53
N GLY A 119 -11.58 -3.37 5.32
CA GLY A 119 -12.39 -3.96 6.39
C GLY A 119 -11.54 -4.73 7.41
N GLY A 120 -10.54 -5.48 6.95
CA GLY A 120 -9.58 -6.16 7.81
C GLY A 120 -8.74 -5.21 8.65
N ILE A 121 -8.27 -4.10 8.06
CA ILE A 121 -7.53 -3.05 8.77
C ILE A 121 -8.41 -2.40 9.83
N LEU A 122 -9.57 -1.86 9.41
CA LEU A 122 -10.49 -1.11 10.27
C LEU A 122 -11.03 -1.96 11.43
N GLY A 123 -11.24 -3.26 11.21
CA GLY A 123 -11.69 -4.18 12.25
C GLY A 123 -10.64 -4.50 13.32
N HIS A 124 -9.37 -4.14 13.10
CA HIS A 124 -8.25 -4.48 14.01
C HIS A 124 -7.34 -3.29 14.34
N LEU A 125 -7.68 -2.09 13.87
CA LEU A 125 -6.96 -0.85 14.16
C LEU A 125 -7.21 -0.47 15.62
N ASP A 126 -6.16 -0.11 16.36
CA ASP A 126 -6.36 0.41 17.72
C ASP A 126 -6.97 1.82 17.65
N PRO A 127 -7.78 2.27 18.63
CA PRO A 127 -8.43 3.60 18.58
C PRO A 127 -7.46 4.80 18.49
N ALA A 128 -6.20 4.58 18.86
CA ALA A 128 -5.13 5.58 18.78
C ALA A 128 -4.44 5.61 17.40
N ASP A 129 -4.60 4.56 16.59
CA ASP A 129 -3.99 4.45 15.28
C ASP A 129 -4.83 5.20 14.24
N SER A 130 -4.21 5.52 13.10
CA SER A 130 -4.91 6.10 11.96
C SER A 130 -4.61 5.35 10.68
N LEU A 131 -5.59 5.30 9.78
CA LEU A 131 -5.45 4.78 8.43
C LEU A 131 -5.55 5.94 7.43
N LEU A 132 -4.55 6.07 6.57
CA LEU A 132 -4.58 6.95 5.41
C LEU A 132 -4.58 6.08 4.15
N VAL A 133 -5.55 6.32 3.26
CA VAL A 133 -5.65 5.66 1.95
C VAL A 133 -5.59 6.74 0.87
N VAL A 134 -4.65 6.60 -0.05
CA VAL A 134 -4.46 7.50 -1.18
C VAL A 134 -4.11 6.69 -2.42
N SER A 135 -4.52 7.17 -3.60
CA SER A 135 -4.03 6.67 -4.88
C SER A 135 -3.02 7.66 -5.44
N ASP A 136 -1.92 7.20 -6.03
CA ASP A 136 -0.92 8.05 -6.66
C ASP A 136 -1.33 8.55 -8.06
N HIS A 137 -2.26 7.86 -8.71
CA HIS A 137 -2.94 8.29 -9.94
C HIS A 137 -4.25 7.53 -10.17
N GLY A 138 -4.99 7.88 -11.23
CA GLY A 138 -6.14 7.10 -11.73
C GLY A 138 -5.72 6.10 -12.81
N ASN A 139 -6.55 5.07 -13.02
CA ASN A 139 -6.45 4.08 -14.09
C ASN A 139 -7.79 3.32 -14.28
N ILE A 140 -8.15 2.46 -13.33
CA ILE A 140 -9.27 1.50 -13.47
C ILE A 140 -10.66 2.12 -13.51
N GLU A 141 -10.81 3.37 -13.10
CA GLU A 141 -12.08 4.10 -13.15
C GLU A 141 -12.50 4.47 -14.57
N GLU A 142 -11.57 4.49 -15.53
CA GLU A 142 -11.82 4.74 -16.95
C GLU A 142 -11.41 3.52 -17.79
N PRO A 143 -12.24 2.47 -17.83
CA PRO A 143 -11.93 1.27 -18.58
C PRO A 143 -11.96 1.52 -20.10
N GLY A 144 -11.23 0.70 -20.86
CA GLY A 144 -11.20 0.76 -22.32
C GLY A 144 -9.90 1.33 -22.92
N HIS A 145 -8.95 1.71 -22.08
CA HIS A 145 -7.58 2.03 -22.48
C HIS A 145 -6.56 1.62 -21.42
N SER A 146 -5.29 1.52 -21.80
CA SER A 146 -4.18 1.16 -20.91
C SER A 146 -3.37 2.36 -20.41
N ARG A 147 -3.97 3.56 -20.36
CA ARG A 147 -3.28 4.79 -19.94
C ARG A 147 -3.75 5.19 -18.55
N HIS A 148 -2.89 5.87 -17.80
CA HIS A 148 -3.32 6.53 -16.59
C HIS A 148 -4.25 7.71 -16.97
N THR A 149 -5.12 8.09 -16.04
CA THR A 149 -6.03 9.22 -16.21
C THR A 149 -5.50 10.46 -15.48
N LEU A 150 -6.14 11.60 -15.74
CA LEU A 150 -5.93 12.84 -14.97
C LEU A 150 -7.06 13.07 -13.94
N ASN A 151 -7.83 12.02 -13.64
CA ASN A 151 -8.91 12.11 -12.67
C ASN A 151 -8.35 12.38 -11.27
N PRO A 152 -9.03 13.17 -10.43
CA PRO A 152 -8.66 13.32 -9.02
C PRO A 152 -8.66 11.97 -8.30
N VAL A 153 -7.70 11.80 -7.40
CA VAL A 153 -7.52 10.60 -6.59
C VAL A 153 -8.10 10.81 -5.18
N PRO A 154 -8.62 9.75 -4.54
CA PRO A 154 -9.15 9.87 -3.19
C PRO A 154 -8.03 10.07 -2.16
N LEU A 155 -8.33 10.84 -1.11
CA LEU A 155 -7.63 10.81 0.17
C LEU A 155 -8.67 10.47 1.25
N LEU A 156 -8.56 9.28 1.84
CA LEU A 156 -9.39 8.86 2.95
C LEU A 156 -8.53 8.80 4.21
N VAL A 157 -8.99 9.44 5.28
CA VAL A 157 -8.29 9.42 6.57
C VAL A 157 -9.27 9.01 7.67
N VAL A 158 -8.93 7.95 8.40
CA VAL A 158 -9.72 7.41 9.51
C VAL A 158 -8.86 7.42 10.76
N GLY A 159 -9.43 7.84 11.90
CA GLY A 159 -8.75 7.89 13.19
C GLY A 159 -8.24 9.29 13.56
N PRO A 160 -7.41 9.40 14.62
CA PRO A 160 -6.92 10.67 15.15
C PRO A 160 -6.18 11.58 14.15
N ALA A 161 -5.68 11.04 13.03
CA ALA A 161 -5.03 11.83 11.99
C ALA A 161 -6.00 12.59 11.06
N ALA A 162 -7.30 12.29 11.10
CA ALA A 162 -8.28 12.89 10.18
C ALA A 162 -8.30 14.44 10.17
N PRO A 163 -8.18 15.14 11.31
CA PRO A 163 -8.14 16.60 11.33
C PRO A 163 -6.98 17.23 10.57
N TYR A 164 -5.86 16.53 10.38
CA TYR A 164 -4.69 17.07 9.65
C TYR A 164 -4.90 17.07 8.14
N ALA A 165 -5.89 16.34 7.61
CA ALA A 165 -6.09 16.22 6.17
C ALA A 165 -6.84 17.39 5.52
N GLY A 166 -7.38 18.32 6.33
CA GLY A 166 -8.27 19.38 5.84
C GLY A 166 -7.63 20.38 4.85
N PHE A 167 -6.30 20.48 4.82
CA PHE A 167 -5.58 21.36 3.90
C PHE A 167 -5.12 20.67 2.61
N ALA A 168 -5.34 19.35 2.48
CA ALA A 168 -4.82 18.57 1.36
C ALA A 168 -5.43 19.04 0.03
N ARG A 169 -4.58 19.38 -0.94
CA ARG A 169 -4.98 19.79 -2.29
C ARG A 169 -4.46 18.83 -3.34
N ASP A 170 -3.26 18.30 -3.13
CA ASP A 170 -2.63 17.33 -4.02
C ASP A 170 -1.73 16.36 -3.24
N LEU A 171 -1.11 15.43 -3.96
CA LEU A 171 -0.29 14.37 -3.38
C LEU A 171 0.93 14.87 -2.60
N SER A 172 1.42 16.07 -2.87
CA SER A 172 2.57 16.64 -2.17
C SER A 172 2.25 16.97 -0.70
N ASP A 173 0.97 17.17 -0.37
CA ASP A 173 0.53 17.46 0.98
C ASP A 173 0.52 16.20 1.88
N VAL A 174 0.44 15.00 1.31
CA VAL A 174 0.30 13.72 2.06
C VAL A 174 1.43 13.51 3.07
N ALA A 175 2.67 13.79 2.67
CA ALA A 175 3.82 13.66 3.57
C ALA A 175 3.70 14.61 4.77
N GLN A 176 3.23 15.83 4.56
CA GLN A 176 3.04 16.80 5.64
C GLN A 176 1.91 16.39 6.59
N ILE A 177 0.82 15.82 6.08
CA ILE A 177 -0.28 15.28 6.91
C ILE A 177 0.26 14.20 7.85
N ILE A 178 1.04 13.25 7.31
CA ILE A 178 1.67 12.17 8.10
C ILE A 178 2.60 12.77 9.17
N LEU A 179 3.47 13.71 8.80
CA LEU A 179 4.41 14.31 9.74
C LEU A 179 3.70 15.09 10.87
N GLN A 180 2.63 15.84 10.56
CA GLN A 180 1.86 16.56 11.57
C GLN A 180 1.15 15.61 12.53
N ALA A 181 0.58 14.51 12.01
CA ALA A 181 -0.07 13.49 12.82
C ALA A 181 0.92 12.80 13.77
N LEU A 182 2.11 12.41 13.28
CA LEU A 182 3.14 11.76 14.08
C LEU A 182 3.76 12.69 15.13
N ALA A 183 3.89 13.98 14.82
CA ALA A 183 4.42 14.97 15.75
C ALA A 183 3.40 15.47 16.78
N GLY A 184 2.12 15.12 16.64
CA GLY A 184 1.04 15.61 17.51
C GLY A 184 0.86 17.13 17.48
N LEU A 185 1.10 17.75 16.31
CA LEU A 185 0.96 19.19 16.14
C LEU A 185 -0.51 19.61 16.21
N SER A 186 -0.82 20.90 16.38
CA SER A 186 -2.20 21.35 16.19
C SER A 186 -2.56 21.28 14.69
N PRO A 187 -3.73 20.75 14.30
CA PRO A 187 -4.17 20.77 12.91
C PRO A 187 -4.13 22.20 12.38
N ALA A 188 -3.64 22.38 11.15
CA ALA A 188 -3.67 23.69 10.52
C ALA A 188 -5.14 24.14 10.42
N SER A 189 -5.46 25.29 11.01
CA SER A 189 -6.78 25.91 10.83
C SER A 189 -7.01 26.11 9.34
N THR A 190 -8.06 25.49 8.79
CA THR A 190 -8.55 25.81 7.44
C THR A 190 -8.83 27.31 7.37
N MET A 191 -8.11 28.02 6.50
CA MET A 191 -8.43 29.39 6.09
C MET A 191 -9.59 29.41 5.11
#